data_AF-A0A1F4BWH0-F1
#
_entry.id   AF-A0A1F4BWH0-F1
#
_cell.length_a   1.000
_cell.length_b   1.000
_cell.length_c   1.000
_cell.angle_alpha   90.00
_cell.angle_beta   90.00
_cell.angle_gamma   90.00
#
_symmetry.space_group_name_H-M   'P 1'
#
loop_
_entity.id
_entity.type
_entity.pdbx_description
1 polymer ?
#
loop_
_entity_poly.entity_id
_entity_poly.type
_entity_poly.pdbx_seq_one_letter_code
_entity_poly.pdbx_strand_id
1 'polypeptide(L)'
;MLSQHPRVSLAPADAGRFVQGQRVFMGKDLQPGLIRVYGTGMGFLGTGTADACGWIQPKRLVNLAAPPTGAAQGESADPAVLE
;
A
#
# COMPACT_ATOMS: atom_id res chain seq x y z
N MET A 1 13.21 -18.29 -3.90
CA MET A 1 13.13 -17.53 -2.63
C MET A 1 12.62 -16.13 -2.90
N LEU A 2 11.68 -15.59 -2.11
CA LEU A 2 11.22 -14.19 -2.27
C LEU A 2 12.18 -13.18 -1.62
N SER A 3 12.95 -13.59 -0.61
CA SER A 3 13.79 -12.72 0.23
C SER A 3 14.92 -12.00 -0.49
N GLN A 4 15.29 -12.45 -1.70
CA GLN A 4 16.36 -11.89 -2.54
C GLN A 4 15.95 -10.65 -3.34
N HIS A 5 14.65 -10.38 -3.49
CA HIS A 5 14.15 -9.28 -4.34
C HIS A 5 14.17 -7.94 -3.58
N PRO A 6 14.42 -6.80 -4.26
CA PRO A 6 14.40 -5.48 -3.61
C PRO A 6 13.08 -5.23 -2.86
N ARG A 7 13.19 -4.55 -1.72
CA ARG A 7 12.05 -4.14 -0.89
C ARG A 7 11.68 -2.69 -1.21
N VAL A 8 10.41 -2.45 -1.50
CA VAL A 8 9.82 -1.11 -1.63
C VAL A 8 8.74 -0.95 -0.57
N SER A 9 8.72 0.19 0.11
CA SER A 9 7.65 0.60 1.01
C SER A 9 6.87 1.74 0.33
N LEU A 10 5.56 1.60 0.21
CA LEU A 10 4.67 2.61 -0.37
C LEU A 10 4.08 3.52 0.73
N ALA A 11 3.86 4.79 0.40
CA ALA A 11 3.02 5.68 1.19
C ALA A 11 1.56 5.17 1.24
N PRO A 12 0.75 5.54 2.26
CA PRO A 12 -0.60 5.00 2.42
C PRO A 12 -1.51 5.16 1.20
N ALA A 13 -1.45 6.31 0.51
CA ALA A 13 -2.23 6.57 -0.70
C ALA A 13 -1.85 5.62 -1.86
N ASP A 14 -0.56 5.40 -2.09
CA ASP A 14 -0.09 4.53 -3.16
C ASP A 14 -0.19 3.05 -2.80
N ALA A 15 -0.08 2.69 -1.52
CA ALA A 15 -0.43 1.36 -1.02
C ALA A 15 -1.89 1.01 -1.37
N GLY A 16 -2.83 1.94 -1.14
CA GLY A 16 -4.24 1.79 -1.52
C GLY A 16 -4.44 1.57 -3.02
N ARG A 17 -3.77 2.37 -3.86
CA ARG A 17 -3.79 2.21 -5.33
C ARG A 17 -3.22 0.85 -5.78
N PHE A 18 -2.09 0.45 -5.20
CA PHE A 18 -1.41 -0.80 -5.54
C PHE A 18 -2.27 -2.04 -5.22
N VAL A 19 -2.97 -2.07 -4.07
CA VAL A 19 -3.87 -3.19 -3.74
C VAL A 19 -5.17 -3.20 -4.55
N GLN A 20 -5.55 -2.06 -5.16
CA GLN A 20 -6.61 -1.99 -6.16
C GLN A 20 -6.15 -2.42 -7.57
N GLY A 21 -4.92 -2.93 -7.72
CA GLY A 21 -4.36 -3.35 -9.00
C GLY A 21 -3.86 -2.21 -9.88
N GLN A 22 -3.85 -0.97 -9.38
CA GLN A 22 -3.36 0.20 -10.12
C GLN A 22 -1.83 0.26 -10.10
N ARG A 23 -1.26 0.78 -11.20
CA ARG A 23 0.16 1.15 -11.25
C ARG A 23 0.44 2.36 -10.37
N VAL A 24 1.59 2.37 -9.70
CA VAL A 24 2.03 3.48 -8.85
C VAL A 24 3.41 3.98 -9.28
N PHE A 25 3.64 5.28 -9.19
CA PHE A 25 4.93 5.90 -9.53
C PHE A 25 5.73 6.14 -8.25
N MET A 26 6.97 5.67 -8.20
CA MET A 26 7.86 5.78 -7.04
C MET A 26 9.17 6.56 -7.34
N GLY A 27 9.33 7.07 -8.55
CA GLY A 27 10.55 7.78 -8.96
C GLY A 27 11.60 6.90 -9.65
N LYS A 28 12.59 7.54 -10.28
CA LYS A 28 13.51 6.92 -11.25
C LYS A 28 14.64 6.11 -10.60
N ASP A 29 14.88 6.27 -9.31
CA ASP A 29 15.91 5.56 -8.55
C ASP A 29 15.55 4.10 -8.23
N LEU A 30 14.37 3.65 -8.68
CA LEU A 30 13.91 2.28 -8.48
C LEU A 30 14.55 1.33 -9.49
N GLN A 31 15.30 0.34 -9.00
CA GLN A 31 15.88 -0.71 -9.84
C GLN A 31 14.78 -1.52 -10.54
N PRO A 32 14.84 -1.68 -11.88
CA PRO A 32 13.84 -2.43 -12.63
C PRO A 32 13.87 -3.93 -12.31
N GLY A 33 12.71 -4.59 -12.40
CA GLY A 33 12.56 -6.03 -12.15
C GLY A 33 11.55 -6.39 -11.06
N LEU A 34 11.58 -7.63 -10.58
CA LEU A 34 10.63 -8.13 -9.58
C LEU A 34 10.98 -7.60 -8.18
N ILE A 35 10.02 -6.96 -7.52
CA ILE A 35 10.15 -6.34 -6.20
C ILE A 35 9.10 -6.83 -5.21
N ARG A 36 9.44 -6.74 -3.92
CA ARG A 36 8.51 -6.95 -2.79
C ARG A 36 7.95 -5.60 -2.36
N VAL A 37 6.63 -5.51 -2.26
CA VAL A 37 5.91 -4.27 -1.98
C VAL A 37 5.24 -4.35 -0.60
N TYR A 38 5.53 -3.35 0.22
CA TYR A 38 5.04 -3.21 1.59
C TYR A 38 4.29 -1.89 1.76
N GLY A 39 3.30 -1.86 2.64
CA GLY A 39 2.62 -0.65 3.08
C GLY A 39 3.11 -0.15 4.43
N THR A 40 2.30 0.69 5.06
CA THR A 40 2.48 1.18 6.43
C THR A 40 2.73 0.03 7.42
N GLY A 41 3.52 0.27 8.47
CA GLY A 41 3.73 -0.72 9.53
C GLY A 41 4.46 -2.00 9.10
N MET A 42 5.18 -1.97 7.97
CA MET A 42 5.84 -3.14 7.37
C MET A 42 4.87 -4.25 6.90
N GLY A 43 3.59 -3.95 6.70
CA GLY A 43 2.62 -4.91 6.16
C GLY A 43 2.96 -5.29 4.72
N PHE A 44 3.12 -6.59 4.42
CA PHE A 44 3.42 -7.07 3.07
C PHE A 44 2.15 -7.05 2.21
N LEU A 45 2.17 -6.29 1.11
CA LEU A 45 1.02 -6.15 0.20
C LEU A 45 1.08 -7.17 -0.94
N GLY A 46 2.30 -7.50 -1.39
CA GLY A 46 2.54 -8.47 -2.45
C GLY A 46 3.80 -8.19 -3.25
N THR A 47 3.82 -8.65 -4.50
CA THR A 47 4.93 -8.43 -5.44
C THR A 47 4.49 -7.60 -6.64
N GLY A 48 5.35 -6.69 -7.06
CA GLY A 48 5.21 -5.89 -8.27
C GLY A 48 6.40 -6.06 -9.21
N THR A 49 6.31 -5.52 -10.42
CA THR A 49 7.45 -5.31 -11.31
C THR A 49 7.70 -3.81 -11.42
N ALA A 50 8.93 -3.40 -11.13
CA ALA A 50 9.44 -2.06 -11.39
C ALA A 50 9.89 -1.95 -12.85
N ASP A 51 9.52 -0.86 -13.51
CA ASP A 51 10.03 -0.45 -14.82
C ASP A 51 11.12 0.62 -14.69
N ALA A 52 11.99 0.74 -15.70
CA ALA A 52 13.06 1.73 -15.76
C ALA A 52 12.55 3.19 -15.68
N CYS A 53 11.28 3.44 -15.97
CA CYS A 53 10.64 4.74 -15.82
C CYS A 53 10.25 5.08 -14.36
N GLY A 54 10.44 4.17 -13.39
CA GLY A 54 10.06 4.39 -11.99
C GLY A 54 8.62 4.03 -11.65
N TRP A 55 7.92 3.30 -12.53
CA TRP A 55 6.57 2.79 -12.31
C TRP A 55 6.61 1.37 -11.75
N ILE A 56 5.69 1.07 -10.83
CA ILE A 56 5.46 -0.26 -10.27
C ILE A 56 4.11 -0.77 -10.77
N GLN A 57 4.14 -1.92 -11.45
CA GLN A 57 2.96 -2.68 -11.83
C GLN A 57 2.73 -3.82 -10.82
N PRO A 58 1.56 -3.96 -10.18
CA PRO A 58 1.25 -5.12 -9.35
C PRO A 58 1.22 -6.42 -10.17
N LYS A 59 1.82 -7.50 -9.65
CA LYS A 59 1.83 -8.84 -10.27
C LYS A 59 1.11 -9.92 -9.46
N ARG A 60 1.24 -9.86 -8.14
CA ARG A 60 0.55 -10.77 -7.20
C ARG A 60 0.33 -10.03 -5.89
N LEU A 61 -0.92 -9.81 -5.56
CA LEU A 61 -1.32 -9.28 -4.25
C LEU A 61 -1.52 -10.45 -3.29
N VAL A 62 -1.22 -10.24 -2.01
CA VAL A 62 -1.42 -11.26 -0.96
C VAL A 62 -2.38 -10.79 0.13
N ASN A 63 -2.59 -9.48 0.26
CA ASN A 63 -3.55 -8.94 1.22
C ASN A 63 -4.63 -8.13 0.49
N LEU A 64 -5.79 -8.77 0.29
CA LEU A 64 -7.04 -8.12 -0.16
C LEU A 64 -7.93 -7.71 1.03
N ALA A 65 -7.49 -7.96 2.26
CA ALA A 65 -8.26 -7.82 3.49
C ALA A 65 -7.49 -7.01 4.54
N ALA A 66 -7.20 -5.76 4.21
CA ALA A 66 -6.98 -4.72 5.21
C ALA A 66 -8.10 -3.68 5.03
N PRO A 67 -9.24 -3.77 5.75
CA PRO A 67 -10.00 -2.55 6.02
C PRO A 67 -9.04 -1.54 6.65
N PRO A 68 -9.18 -0.22 6.40
CA PRO A 68 -8.36 0.76 7.07
C PRO A 68 -8.54 0.56 8.59
N THR A 69 -7.46 0.17 9.27
CA THR A 69 -7.45 0.08 10.75
C THR A 69 -7.38 1.50 11.30
N GLY A 70 -8.49 2.20 11.14
CA GLY A 70 -8.81 3.52 11.67
C GLY A 70 -10.04 3.42 12.56
N ALA A 71 -9.85 2.80 13.72
CA ALA A 71 -10.78 2.80 14.86
C ALA A 71 -9.90 2.73 16.13
N ALA A 72 -10.02 3.58 17.15
CA ALA A 72 -10.80 4.83 17.31
C ALA A 72 -9.88 5.88 18.01
N GLN A 73 -10.25 6.89 18.82
CA GLN A 73 -11.51 7.31 19.45
C GLN A 73 -11.39 8.79 19.92
N GLY A 74 -12.54 9.47 20.13
CA GLY A 74 -12.62 10.87 20.61
C GLY A 74 -13.13 11.80 19.50
N GLU A 75 -14.15 12.64 19.70
CA GLU A 75 -14.72 13.17 20.95
C GLU A 75 -16.27 13.14 20.96
N SER A 76 -16.86 13.26 22.15
CA SER A 76 -18.32 13.25 22.37
C SER A 76 -18.99 14.55 21.93
N ALA A 77 -20.17 14.46 21.31
CA ALA A 77 -21.14 15.55 21.24
C ALA A 77 -22.56 14.97 21.38
N ASP A 78 -23.04 15.11 22.61
CA ASP A 78 -24.34 14.83 23.24
C ASP A 78 -25.61 14.82 22.34
N PRO A 79 -26.60 13.93 22.61
CA PRO A 79 -27.86 13.87 21.87
C PRO A 79 -28.94 14.81 22.46
N ALA A 80 -29.17 15.95 21.82
CA ALA A 80 -30.30 16.83 22.14
C ALA A 80 -31.47 16.66 21.13
N VAL A 81 -32.54 16.03 21.58
CA VAL A 81 -33.90 16.06 21.00
C VAL A 81 -34.82 16.68 22.05
N LEU A 82 -35.89 17.37 21.62
CA LEU A 82 -36.75 18.31 22.37
C LEU A 82 -36.05 19.65 22.69
N GLU A 83 -36.71 20.81 22.56
CA GLU A 83 -38.15 21.10 22.37
C GLU A 83 -38.48 21.86 21.07
#